data_AF-A0A960LPY6-F1
#
_entry.id   AF-A0A960LPY6-F1
#
_cell.length_a   1.000
_cell.length_b   1.000
_cell.length_c   1.000
_cell.angle_alpha   90.00
_cell.angle_beta   90.00
_cell.angle_gamma   90.00
#
_symmetry.space_group_name_H-M   'P 1'
#
loop_
_entity.id
_entity.type
_entity.pdbx_description
1 polymer ?
#
loop_
_entity_poly.entity_id
_entity_poly.type
_entity_poly.pdbx_seq_one_letter_code
_entity_poly.pdbx_strand_id
1 'polypeptide(L)'
;WRRWHISLSSFLRDYLYIPLGGNRKGEVRTYVNLMLVMLIGGFWHGAQWTFVVWGLIHGGMLALERLTGKNSWYARLPNPLRVAITFVIVLITWVFFRAENFEVASRYLAAMFGMGGDAPASEVLTGYLLRPANFLYLALSAGICWGVPRSAELLEKVTPLKVVIALVLFVFSIALMYTQGFNPFLYFQF
;
A
#
# COMPACT_ATOMS: atom_id res chain seq x y z
N TRP A 1 9.24 -2.66 1.39
CA TRP A 1 9.31 -2.57 -0.09
C TRP A 1 9.48 -3.87 -0.87
N ARG A 2 9.64 -5.05 -0.24
CA ARG A 2 9.74 -6.31 -0.99
C ARG A 2 8.39 -6.92 -1.42
N ARG A 3 7.27 -6.31 -1.01
CA ARG A 3 5.91 -6.86 -1.16
C ARG A 3 4.91 -5.90 -1.81
N TRP A 4 5.33 -4.68 -2.15
CA TRP A 4 4.47 -3.65 -2.73
C TRP A 4 5.15 -3.11 -3.99
N HIS A 5 4.40 -2.98 -5.09
CA HIS A 5 4.91 -2.51 -6.39
C HIS A 5 6.28 -3.12 -6.72
N ILE A 6 6.35 -4.46 -6.75
CA ILE A 6 7.61 -5.20 -6.73
C ILE A 6 8.49 -4.86 -7.94
N SER A 7 7.89 -4.66 -9.12
CA SER A 7 8.58 -4.23 -10.33
C SER A 7 9.24 -2.86 -10.16
N LEU A 8 8.48 -1.85 -9.71
CA LEU A 8 8.99 -0.50 -9.45
C LEU A 8 10.05 -0.50 -8.34
N SER A 9 9.79 -1.20 -7.24
CA SER A 9 10.73 -1.32 -6.13
C SER A 9 12.05 -1.99 -6.57
N SER A 10 11.98 -2.96 -7.48
CA SER A 10 13.17 -3.59 -8.06
C SER A 10 13.89 -2.63 -9.01
N PHE A 11 13.15 -1.90 -9.85
CA PHE A 11 13.74 -0.87 -10.72
C PHE A 11 14.50 0.20 -9.92
N LEU A 12 13.86 0.78 -8.90
CA LEU A 12 14.49 1.76 -8.01
C LEU A 12 15.72 1.18 -7.29
N ARG A 13 15.68 -0.09 -6.90
CA ARG A 13 16.84 -0.75 -6.30
C ARG A 13 17.98 -0.91 -7.31
N ASP A 14 17.68 -1.49 -8.46
CA ASP A 14 18.70 -2.01 -9.38
C ASP A 14 19.28 -0.91 -10.27
N TYR A 15 18.49 0.10 -10.63
CA TYR A 15 18.89 1.18 -11.53
C TYR A 15 19.14 2.52 -10.84
N LEU A 16 18.78 2.69 -9.57
CA LEU A 16 19.04 3.93 -8.84
C LEU A 16 19.87 3.68 -7.58
N TYR A 17 19.40 2.84 -6.66
CA TYR A 17 20.08 2.60 -5.38
C TYR A 17 21.47 1.96 -5.53
N ILE A 18 21.59 0.88 -6.32
CA ILE A 18 22.87 0.18 -6.53
C ILE A 18 23.89 1.09 -7.25
N PRO A 19 23.54 1.76 -8.37
CA PRO A 19 24.45 2.71 -9.04
C PRO A 19 24.92 3.88 -8.17
N LEU A 20 24.08 4.36 -7.23
CA LEU A 20 24.48 5.40 -6.25
C LEU A 20 25.50 4.91 -5.20
N GLY A 21 25.90 3.64 -5.26
CA GLY A 21 26.86 3.00 -4.36
C GLY A 21 26.21 2.08 -3.33
N GLY A 22 24.88 1.97 -3.31
CA GLY A 22 24.13 1.11 -2.39
C GLY A 22 24.60 1.25 -0.95
N ASN A 23 25.03 0.12 -0.37
CA ASN A 23 25.58 0.03 0.99
C ASN A 23 27.12 0.12 1.06
N ARG A 24 27.82 0.34 -0.07
CA ARG A 24 29.28 0.15 -0.18
C ARG A 24 30.12 1.37 0.22
N LYS A 25 29.50 2.55 0.29
CA LYS A 25 30.19 3.85 0.54
C LYS A 25 30.01 4.38 1.97
N GLY A 26 29.84 3.48 2.94
CA GLY A 26 29.65 3.82 4.36
C GLY A 26 28.19 4.08 4.77
N GLU A 27 27.97 4.23 6.07
CA GLU A 27 26.63 4.32 6.64
C GLU A 27 25.90 5.61 6.24
N VAL A 28 26.55 6.77 6.35
CA VAL A 28 25.96 8.06 5.98
C VAL A 28 25.50 8.04 4.52
N ARG A 29 26.34 7.57 3.60
CA ARG A 29 25.98 7.48 2.18
C ARG A 29 24.84 6.51 1.94
N THR A 30 24.74 5.44 2.72
CA THR A 30 23.62 4.50 2.66
C THR A 30 22.30 5.18 3.01
N TYR A 31 22.26 5.94 4.10
CA TYR A 31 21.06 6.68 4.50
C TYR A 31 20.67 7.74 3.47
N VAL A 32 21.64 8.49 2.96
CA VAL A 32 21.41 9.45 1.86
C VAL A 32 20.85 8.75 0.63
N ASN A 33 21.41 7.60 0.23
CA ASN A 33 20.93 6.84 -0.92
C ASN A 33 19.50 6.32 -0.71
N LEU A 34 19.15 5.87 0.51
CA LEU A 34 17.78 5.44 0.83
C LEU A 34 16.79 6.63 0.71
N MET A 35 17.13 7.78 1.29
CA MET A 35 16.29 8.98 1.19
C MET A 35 16.13 9.45 -0.26
N LEU A 36 17.22 9.54 -1.01
CA LEU A 36 17.21 9.99 -2.41
C LEU A 36 16.37 9.08 -3.30
N VAL A 37 16.51 7.75 -3.17
CA VAL A 37 15.75 6.80 -3.99
C VAL A 37 14.25 6.93 -3.74
N MET A 38 13.82 7.12 -2.48
CA MET A 38 12.40 7.27 -2.16
C MET A 38 11.86 8.65 -2.55
N LEU A 39 12.66 9.70 -2.45
CA LEU A 39 12.33 11.03 -2.96
C LEU A 39 12.14 11.04 -4.48
N ILE A 40 13.08 10.44 -5.20
CA ILE A 40 12.99 10.28 -6.66
C ILE A 40 11.78 9.40 -7.02
N GLY A 41 11.52 8.36 -6.25
CA GLY A 41 10.30 7.56 -6.38
C GLY A 41 9.02 8.39 -6.19
N GLY A 42 8.99 9.30 -5.20
CA GLY A 42 7.90 10.26 -5.03
C GLY A 42 7.73 11.17 -6.25
N PHE A 43 8.81 11.80 -6.71
CA PHE A 43 8.76 12.65 -7.90
C PHE A 43 8.33 11.92 -9.18
N TRP A 44 8.65 10.63 -9.30
CA TRP A 44 8.19 9.80 -10.42
C TRP A 44 6.65 9.67 -10.46
N HIS A 45 5.98 9.77 -9.30
CA HIS A 45 4.52 9.70 -9.22
C HIS A 45 3.83 11.05 -9.50
N GLY A 46 4.49 12.18 -9.24
CA GLY A 46 3.96 13.50 -9.56
C GLY A 46 4.79 14.66 -9.01
N ALA A 47 4.48 15.87 -9.47
CA ALA A 47 5.22 17.10 -9.10
C ALA A 47 4.69 17.81 -7.84
N GLN A 48 3.60 17.31 -7.23
CA GLN A 48 3.05 17.90 -6.02
C GLN A 48 3.94 17.63 -4.80
N TRP A 49 3.99 18.58 -3.86
CA TRP A 49 4.75 18.44 -2.62
C TRP A 49 4.29 17.29 -1.72
N THR A 50 3.04 16.85 -1.88
CA THR A 50 2.49 15.69 -1.17
C THR A 50 3.25 14.39 -1.52
N PHE A 51 3.66 14.22 -2.79
CA PHE A 51 4.53 13.12 -3.21
C PHE A 51 5.95 13.19 -2.65
N VAL A 52 6.48 14.40 -2.43
CA VAL A 52 7.78 14.60 -1.78
C VAL A 52 7.72 14.16 -0.32
N VAL A 53 6.68 14.58 0.40
CA VAL A 53 6.44 14.14 1.79
C VAL A 53 6.24 12.64 1.87
N TRP A 54 5.49 12.05 0.94
CA TRP A 54 5.36 10.59 0.81
C TRP A 54 6.72 9.89 0.67
N GLY A 55 7.58 10.39 -0.22
CA GLY A 55 8.93 9.88 -0.42
C GLY A 55 9.83 10.03 0.81
N LEU A 56 9.75 11.18 1.49
CA LEU A 56 10.48 11.46 2.73
C LEU A 56 10.09 10.50 3.86
N ILE A 57 8.79 10.31 4.09
CA ILE A 57 8.29 9.40 5.14
C ILE A 57 8.80 7.99 4.87
N HIS A 58 8.71 7.52 3.63
CA HIS A 58 9.15 6.18 3.26
C HIS A 58 10.67 5.99 3.29
N GLY A 59 11.45 6.99 2.87
CA GLY A 59 12.90 7.00 3.02
C GLY A 59 13.31 6.98 4.49
N GLY A 60 12.65 7.80 5.32
CA GLY A 60 12.88 7.88 6.76
C GLY A 60 12.57 6.57 7.46
N MET A 61 11.48 5.89 7.08
CA MET A 61 11.17 4.56 7.60
C MET A 61 12.23 3.52 7.24
N LEU A 62 12.74 3.52 6.01
CA LEU A 62 13.82 2.62 5.60
C LEU A 62 15.12 2.90 6.38
N ALA A 63 15.42 4.17 6.59
CA ALA A 63 16.54 4.60 7.42
C ALA A 63 16.35 4.12 8.87
N LEU A 64 15.18 4.31 9.46
CA LEU A 64 14.87 3.89 10.83
C LEU A 64 14.90 2.37 10.98
N GLU A 65 14.34 1.62 10.03
CA GLU A 65 14.40 0.14 10.02
C GLU A 65 15.85 -0.33 10.00
N ARG A 66 16.71 0.32 9.20
CA ARG A 66 18.14 0.00 9.15
C ARG A 66 18.86 0.34 10.45
N LEU A 67 18.61 1.53 11.00
CA LEU A 67 19.25 2.03 12.22
C LEU A 67 18.92 1.15 13.43
N THR A 68 17.64 0.81 13.58
CA THR A 68 17.16 0.02 14.72
C THR A 68 17.50 -1.47 14.58
N GLY A 69 17.70 -1.94 13.35
CA GLY A 69 18.20 -3.28 13.04
C GLY A 69 17.29 -4.40 13.56
N LYS A 70 17.86 -5.61 13.62
CA LYS A 70 17.12 -6.83 14.00
C LYS A 70 16.77 -6.92 15.50
N ASN A 71 17.38 -6.08 16.33
CA ASN A 71 17.21 -6.10 17.79
C ASN A 71 16.29 -4.99 18.32
N SER A 72 15.59 -4.29 17.42
CA SER A 72 14.67 -3.21 17.77
C SER A 72 13.52 -3.68 18.65
N TRP A 73 12.92 -2.75 19.41
CA TRP A 73 11.67 -3.03 20.15
C TRP A 73 10.57 -3.55 19.22
N TYR A 74 10.51 -3.01 17.99
CA TYR A 74 9.58 -3.43 16.96
C TYR A 74 9.80 -4.89 16.53
N ALA A 75 11.05 -5.34 16.42
CA ALA A 75 11.37 -6.72 16.07
C ALA A 75 10.93 -7.72 17.15
N ARG A 76 10.85 -7.28 18.42
CA ARG A 76 10.41 -8.08 19.58
C ARG A 76 8.88 -8.20 19.68
N LEU A 77 8.12 -7.40 18.93
CA LEU A 77 6.67 -7.47 18.96
C LEU A 77 6.14 -8.77 18.30
N PRO A 78 4.99 -9.29 18.76
CA PRO A 78 4.28 -10.37 18.08
C PRO A 78 4.00 -10.01 16.62
N ASN A 79 4.03 -11.01 15.74
CA ASN A 79 3.87 -10.80 14.29
C ASN A 79 2.59 -10.01 13.90
N PRO A 80 1.41 -10.28 14.47
CA PRO A 80 0.20 -9.51 14.13
C PRO A 80 0.34 -8.02 14.44
N LEU A 81 1.00 -7.67 15.55
CA LEU A 81 1.18 -6.27 15.94
C LEU A 81 2.15 -5.54 15.01
N ARG A 82 3.22 -6.22 14.56
CA ARG A 82 4.13 -5.66 13.55
C ARG A 82 3.40 -5.36 12.23
N VAL A 83 2.54 -6.30 11.80
CA VAL A 83 1.71 -6.12 10.61
C VAL A 83 0.77 -4.93 10.79
N ALA A 84 0.06 -4.85 11.93
CA ALA A 84 -0.86 -3.75 12.22
C ALA A 84 -0.16 -2.39 12.24
N ILE A 85 1.01 -2.27 12.90
CA ILE A 85 1.80 -1.04 12.93
C ILE A 85 2.24 -0.63 11.52
N THR A 86 2.82 -1.56 10.76
CA THR A 86 3.24 -1.27 9.37
C THR A 86 2.05 -0.84 8.53
N PHE A 87 0.91 -1.53 8.68
CA PHE A 87 -0.30 -1.23 7.94
C PHE A 87 -0.81 0.18 8.22
N VAL A 88 -0.93 0.57 9.51
CA VAL A 88 -1.35 1.92 9.90
C VAL A 88 -0.39 2.98 9.36
N ILE A 89 0.92 2.77 9.46
CA ILE A 89 1.90 3.74 8.96
C ILE A 89 1.79 3.88 7.43
N VAL A 90 1.63 2.77 6.71
CA VAL A 90 1.45 2.79 5.24
C VAL A 90 0.14 3.50 4.87
N LEU A 91 -0.96 3.27 5.60
CA LEU A 91 -2.22 3.97 5.38
C LEU A 91 -2.07 5.49 5.56
N ILE A 92 -1.43 5.93 6.63
CA ILE A 92 -1.13 7.36 6.87
C ILE A 92 -0.29 7.92 5.71
N THR A 93 0.70 7.16 5.24
CA THR A 93 1.55 7.61 4.14
C THR A 93 0.76 7.73 2.84
N TRP A 94 -0.18 6.82 2.56
CA TRP A 94 -1.06 6.88 1.39
C TRP A 94 -2.00 8.10 1.36
N VAL A 95 -2.30 8.73 2.50
CA VAL A 95 -3.03 10.01 2.51
C VAL A 95 -2.28 11.05 1.67
N PHE A 96 -0.96 11.16 1.86
CA PHE A 96 -0.12 12.09 1.08
C PHE A 96 0.02 11.65 -0.39
N PHE A 97 -0.13 10.36 -0.69
CA PHE A 97 -0.13 9.89 -2.06
C PHE A 97 -1.42 10.27 -2.80
N ARG A 98 -2.56 10.31 -2.09
CA ARG A 98 -3.88 10.55 -2.67
C ARG A 98 -4.30 12.02 -2.66
N ALA A 99 -3.86 12.79 -1.66
CA ALA A 99 -4.32 14.16 -1.48
C ALA A 99 -3.72 15.11 -2.53
N GLU A 100 -4.57 15.95 -3.10
CA GLU A 100 -4.20 16.97 -4.10
C GLU A 100 -3.33 18.10 -3.51
N ASN A 101 -3.43 18.32 -2.20
CA ASN A 101 -2.67 19.31 -1.46
C ASN A 101 -2.66 19.00 0.05
N PHE A 102 -1.91 19.79 0.81
CA PHE A 102 -1.77 19.59 2.26
C PHE A 102 -3.04 19.86 3.07
N GLU A 103 -3.94 20.71 2.59
CA GLU A 103 -5.23 20.97 3.24
C GLU A 103 -6.15 19.75 3.13
N VAL A 104 -6.21 19.13 1.96
CA VAL A 104 -6.95 17.88 1.76
C VAL A 104 -6.32 16.74 2.56
N ALA A 105 -4.98 16.66 2.60
CA ALA A 105 -4.27 15.66 3.40
C ALA A 105 -4.58 15.79 4.90
N SER A 106 -4.60 17.01 5.44
CA SER A 106 -4.91 17.23 6.86
C SER A 106 -6.35 16.87 7.19
N ARG A 107 -7.30 17.16 6.30
CA ARG A 107 -8.71 16.73 6.45
C ARG A 107 -8.85 15.21 6.45
N TYR A 108 -8.14 14.50 5.58
CA TYR A 108 -8.12 13.02 5.60
C TYR A 108 -7.56 12.49 6.93
N LEU A 109 -6.43 13.01 7.39
CA LEU A 109 -5.82 12.59 8.65
C LEU A 109 -6.76 12.87 9.83
N ALA A 110 -7.37 14.05 9.90
CA ALA A 110 -8.34 14.38 10.93
C ALA A 110 -9.51 13.38 10.92
N ALA A 111 -10.10 13.09 9.76
CA ALA A 111 -11.19 12.12 9.62
C ALA A 111 -10.79 10.70 10.06
N MET A 112 -9.57 10.24 9.74
CA MET A 112 -9.07 8.93 10.18
C MET A 112 -8.99 8.79 11.70
N PHE A 113 -8.83 9.89 12.43
CA PHE A 113 -8.82 9.93 13.90
C PHE A 113 -10.12 10.45 14.51
N GLY A 114 -11.22 10.49 13.74
CA GLY A 114 -12.55 10.89 14.22
C GLY A 114 -12.77 12.40 14.33
N MET A 115 -11.87 13.23 13.80
CA MET A 115 -11.95 14.69 13.78
C MET A 115 -12.45 15.24 12.42
N GLY A 116 -13.06 14.39 11.59
CA GLY A 116 -13.70 14.81 10.34
C GLY A 116 -15.10 15.30 10.68
N GLY A 117 -15.32 16.62 10.63
CA GLY A 117 -16.56 17.24 11.11
C GLY A 117 -17.87 16.65 10.54
N ASP A 118 -18.98 17.04 11.16
CA ASP A 118 -20.33 16.50 10.93
C ASP A 118 -20.92 16.99 9.59
N ALA A 119 -20.45 16.43 8.47
CA ALA A 119 -21.09 16.61 7.18
C ALA A 119 -22.22 15.57 7.01
N PRO A 120 -23.46 15.93 6.65
CA PRO A 120 -24.57 14.98 6.49
C PRO A 120 -24.28 13.83 5.49
N ALA A 121 -23.43 14.08 4.50
CA ALA A 121 -22.96 13.05 3.57
C ALA A 121 -22.11 11.96 4.26
N SER A 122 -21.46 12.27 5.39
CA SER A 122 -20.67 11.32 6.17
C SER A 122 -21.55 10.30 6.88
N GLU A 123 -22.77 10.65 7.32
CA GLU A 123 -23.68 9.71 8.00
C GLU A 123 -24.24 8.65 7.05
N VAL A 124 -24.69 9.06 5.86
CA VAL A 124 -25.18 8.14 4.83
C VAL A 124 -24.06 7.19 4.39
N LEU A 125 -22.86 7.74 4.17
CA LEU A 125 -21.68 6.94 3.83
C LEU A 125 -21.30 5.98 4.96
N THR A 126 -21.31 6.44 6.21
CA THR A 126 -21.03 5.61 7.39
C THR A 126 -22.05 4.47 7.50
N GLY A 127 -23.33 4.77 7.33
CA GLY A 127 -24.39 3.76 7.33
C GLY A 127 -24.25 2.75 6.18
N TYR A 128 -23.72 3.16 5.02
CA TYR A 128 -23.39 2.25 3.94
C TYR A 128 -22.17 1.38 4.25
N LEU A 129 -21.11 1.96 4.82
CA LEU A 129 -19.86 1.28 5.15
C LEU A 129 -20.04 0.26 6.29
N LEU A 130 -20.82 0.60 7.32
CA LEU A 130 -21.05 -0.23 8.51
C LEU A 130 -22.12 -1.32 8.32
N ARG A 131 -22.58 -1.58 7.09
CA ARG A 131 -23.50 -2.68 6.81
C ARG A 131 -22.86 -4.03 7.21
N PRO A 132 -23.60 -4.95 7.86
CA PRO A 132 -23.07 -6.27 8.22
C PRO A 132 -22.47 -7.04 7.04
N ALA A 133 -23.03 -6.86 5.84
CA ALA A 133 -22.50 -7.45 4.62
C ALA A 133 -21.06 -7.00 4.31
N ASN A 134 -20.70 -5.73 4.57
CA ASN A 134 -19.35 -5.24 4.32
C ASN A 134 -18.34 -5.84 5.31
N PHE A 135 -18.75 -6.05 6.56
CA PHE A 135 -17.91 -6.76 7.53
C PHE A 135 -17.70 -8.22 7.12
N LEU A 136 -18.73 -8.88 6.58
CA LEU A 136 -18.59 -10.22 6.00
C LEU A 136 -17.61 -10.20 4.81
N TYR A 137 -17.74 -9.26 3.88
CA TYR A 137 -16.81 -9.12 2.76
C TYR A 137 -15.37 -8.86 3.22
N LEU A 138 -15.20 -8.02 4.24
CA LEU A 138 -13.88 -7.74 4.82
C LEU A 138 -13.29 -9.00 5.48
N ALA A 139 -14.09 -9.75 6.24
CA ALA A 139 -13.67 -11.00 6.87
C ALA A 139 -13.30 -12.08 5.84
N LEU A 140 -14.08 -12.23 4.78
CA LEU A 140 -13.77 -13.12 3.67
C LEU A 140 -12.48 -12.70 2.94
N SER A 141 -12.32 -11.40 2.67
CA SER A 141 -11.12 -10.86 2.02
C SER A 141 -9.87 -11.08 2.87
N ALA A 142 -9.98 -10.86 4.18
CA ALA A 142 -8.95 -11.17 5.17
C ALA A 142 -8.60 -12.66 5.17
N GLY A 143 -9.61 -13.53 5.24
CA GLY A 143 -9.45 -14.98 5.21
C GLY A 143 -8.76 -15.47 3.94
N ILE A 144 -9.10 -14.90 2.78
CA ILE A 144 -8.42 -15.19 1.52
C ILE A 144 -6.97 -14.68 1.56
N CYS A 145 -6.76 -13.43 1.97
CA CYS A 145 -5.43 -12.80 1.97
C CYS A 145 -4.42 -13.53 2.86
N TRP A 146 -4.85 -14.03 4.02
CA TRP A 146 -3.98 -14.71 4.98
C TRP A 146 -4.03 -16.24 4.90
N GLY A 147 -5.12 -16.82 4.39
CA GLY A 147 -5.32 -18.27 4.34
C GLY A 147 -5.01 -18.91 3.00
N VAL A 148 -5.05 -18.16 1.89
CA VAL A 148 -4.79 -18.72 0.55
C VAL A 148 -3.30 -18.54 0.19
N PRO A 149 -2.64 -19.59 -0.36
CA PRO A 149 -1.28 -19.48 -0.86
C PRO A 149 -1.14 -18.39 -1.92
N ARG A 150 0.08 -17.87 -2.09
CA ARG A 150 0.33 -16.81 -3.08
C ARG A 150 -0.02 -17.32 -4.48
N SER A 151 -0.49 -16.43 -5.36
CA SER A 151 -0.83 -16.78 -6.75
C SER A 151 0.31 -17.52 -7.46
N ALA A 152 1.57 -17.13 -7.22
CA ALA A 152 2.74 -17.81 -7.75
C ALA A 152 2.86 -19.28 -7.30
N GLU A 153 2.55 -19.58 -6.04
CA GLU A 153 2.57 -20.96 -5.48
C GLU A 153 1.39 -21.77 -6.03
N LEU A 154 0.21 -21.14 -6.17
CA LEU A 154 -0.96 -21.78 -6.77
C LEU A 154 -0.72 -22.15 -8.24
N LEU A 155 0.07 -21.37 -8.96
CA LEU A 155 0.37 -21.56 -10.38
C LEU A 155 1.59 -22.44 -10.66
N GLU A 156 2.37 -22.82 -9.64
CA GLU A 156 3.54 -23.71 -9.81
C GLU A 156 3.16 -25.05 -10.45
N LYS A 157 1.97 -25.57 -10.13
CA LYS A 157 1.37 -26.75 -10.78
C LYS A 157 -0.04 -26.42 -11.26
N VAL A 158 -0.18 -26.18 -12.56
CA VAL A 158 -1.47 -25.94 -13.21
C VAL A 158 -2.16 -27.29 -13.44
N THR A 159 -3.29 -27.50 -12.77
CA THR A 159 -4.13 -28.69 -12.96
C THR A 159 -5.39 -28.31 -13.74
N PRO A 160 -6.05 -29.24 -14.47
CA PRO A 160 -7.30 -28.96 -15.16
C PRO A 160 -8.38 -28.35 -14.26
N LEU A 161 -8.47 -28.82 -13.00
CA LEU A 161 -9.40 -28.28 -12.01
C LEU A 161 -9.13 -26.79 -11.72
N LYS A 162 -7.86 -26.39 -11.55
CA LYS A 162 -7.49 -24.99 -11.33
C LYS A 162 -7.86 -24.11 -12.53
N VAL A 163 -7.69 -24.63 -13.75
CA VAL A 163 -8.08 -23.93 -14.98
C VAL A 163 -9.59 -23.74 -15.03
N VAL A 164 -10.37 -24.79 -14.76
CA VAL A 164 -11.83 -24.70 -14.72
C VAL A 164 -12.28 -23.68 -13.66
N ILE A 165 -11.74 -23.74 -12.44
CA ILE A 165 -12.04 -22.76 -11.39
C ILE A 165 -11.69 -21.34 -11.85
N ALA A 166 -10.52 -21.14 -12.45
CA ALA A 166 -10.09 -19.83 -12.94
C ALA A 166 -11.02 -19.31 -14.05
N LEU A 167 -11.45 -20.16 -14.98
CA LEU A 167 -12.41 -19.79 -16.04
C LEU A 167 -13.78 -19.42 -15.47
N VAL A 168 -14.29 -20.20 -14.51
CA VAL A 168 -15.56 -19.88 -13.84
C VAL A 168 -15.45 -18.54 -13.09
N LEU A 169 -14.38 -18.33 -12.32
CA LEU A 169 -14.16 -17.06 -11.63
C LEU A 169 -14.00 -15.89 -12.61
N PHE A 170 -13.36 -16.12 -13.76
CA PHE A 170 -13.20 -15.11 -14.80
C PHE A 170 -14.54 -14.71 -15.42
N VAL A 171 -15.35 -15.69 -15.84
CA VAL A 171 -16.70 -15.43 -16.37
C VAL A 171 -17.58 -14.75 -15.32
N PHE A 172 -17.51 -15.20 -14.07
CA PHE A 172 -18.22 -14.58 -12.95
C PHE A 172 -17.78 -13.12 -12.73
N SER A 173 -16.47 -12.84 -12.80
CA SER A 173 -15.92 -11.49 -12.67
C SER A 173 -16.40 -10.57 -13.80
N ILE A 174 -16.45 -11.06 -15.03
CA ILE A 174 -17.02 -10.33 -16.17
C ILE A 174 -18.51 -10.04 -15.95
N ALA A 175 -19.29 -11.05 -15.56
CA ALA A 175 -20.71 -10.87 -15.30
C ALA A 175 -20.94 -9.80 -14.21
N LEU A 176 -20.18 -9.84 -13.12
CA LEU A 176 -20.22 -8.81 -12.09
C LEU A 176 -19.86 -7.43 -12.63
N MET A 177 -18.81 -7.31 -13.47
CA MET A 177 -18.46 -6.02 -14.08
C MET A 177 -19.60 -5.42 -14.90
N TYR A 178 -20.38 -6.23 -15.63
CA TYR A 178 -21.54 -5.77 -16.38
C TYR A 178 -22.70 -5.28 -15.50
N THR A 179 -22.80 -5.78 -14.26
CA THR A 179 -23.83 -5.32 -13.31
C THR A 179 -23.48 -3.97 -12.66
N GLN A 180 -22.23 -3.51 -12.75
CA GLN A 180 -21.79 -2.23 -12.20
C GLN A 180 -21.95 -1.14 -13.27
N GLY A 181 -22.88 -0.20 -13.06
CA GLY A 181 -23.24 0.83 -14.07
C GLY A 181 -22.14 1.85 -14.39
N PHE A 182 -21.04 1.89 -13.64
CA PHE A 182 -19.90 2.79 -13.86
C PHE A 182 -18.59 2.14 -13.40
N ASN A 183 -17.68 1.84 -14.34
CA ASN A 183 -16.32 1.37 -14.05
C ASN A 183 -15.30 2.42 -14.55
N PRO A 184 -15.05 3.50 -13.79
CA PRO A 184 -14.03 4.46 -14.17
C PRO A 184 -12.68 3.76 -14.11
N PHE A 185 -11.91 3.83 -15.20
CA PHE A 185 -10.55 3.30 -15.21
C PHE A 185 -9.72 4.13 -14.22
N LEU A 186 -9.38 3.51 -13.08
CA LEU A 186 -8.75 4.13 -11.92
C LEU A 186 -7.45 4.90 -12.24
N TYR A 187 -6.76 4.56 -13.33
CA TYR A 187 -5.51 5.19 -13.76
C TYR A 187 -5.66 6.50 -14.54
N PHE A 188 -6.88 6.97 -14.81
CA PHE A 188 -7.10 8.27 -15.49
C PHE A 188 -7.74 9.32 -14.57
N GLN A 189 -7.84 9.07 -13.26
CA GLN A 189 -8.47 9.96 -12.28
C GLN A 189 -7.47 10.49 -11.24
N PHE A 190 -6.29 10.90 -11.71
CA PHE A 190 -5.30 11.61 -10.89
C PHE A 190 -5.49 13.11 -11.00
#